data_AF-I8U8W6-F1
#
_entry.id   AF-I8U8W6-F1
#
_cell.length_a   1.000
_cell.length_b   1.000
_cell.length_c   1.000
_cell.angle_alpha   90.00
_cell.angle_beta   90.00
_cell.angle_gamma   90.00
#
_symmetry.space_group_name_H-M   'P 1'
#
loop_
_entity.id
_entity.type
_entity.pdbx_description
1 polymer ?
#
loop_
_entity_poly.entity_id
_entity_poly.type
_entity_poly.pdbx_seq_one_letter_code
_entity_poly.pdbx_strand_id
1 'polypeptide(L)'
;MIESPCVACCKLDSAKVCIGCYRHISEIVDWNRRSEAELAAIMQQVAARKIQYQQQDLTQLATSAITHAEWQTAKQASKRSPD
;
A
#
# COMPACT_ATOMS: atom_id res chain seq x y z
N MET A 1 4.86 17.27 -6.66
CA MET A 1 4.58 15.91 -7.17
C MET A 1 5.44 14.91 -6.41
N ILE A 2 4.81 13.96 -5.71
CA ILE A 2 5.50 12.93 -4.94
C ILE A 2 5.60 11.65 -5.76
N GLU A 3 6.81 11.11 -5.91
CA GLU A 3 7.05 9.88 -6.65
C GLU A 3 6.49 8.66 -5.91
N SER A 4 5.94 7.73 -6.69
CA SER A 4 5.39 6.48 -6.16
C SER A 4 6.52 5.54 -5.73
N PRO A 5 6.50 4.96 -4.51
CA PRO A 5 7.52 4.01 -4.04
C PRO A 5 7.36 2.61 -4.67
N CYS A 6 6.56 2.48 -5.74
CA CYS A 6 6.18 1.21 -6.33
C CYS A 6 7.37 0.56 -7.06
N VAL A 7 7.65 -0.70 -6.71
CA VAL A 7 8.67 -1.53 -7.37
C VAL A 7 8.06 -2.53 -8.37
N ALA A 8 6.79 -2.32 -8.76
CA ALA A 8 6.02 -3.17 -9.68
C ALA A 8 5.94 -4.67 -9.30
N CYS A 9 6.11 -5.00 -8.02
CA CYS A 9 6.01 -6.36 -7.48
C CYS A 9 5.02 -6.39 -6.31
N CYS A 10 3.71 -6.30 -6.62
CA CYS A 10 2.66 -6.25 -5.59
C CYS A 10 2.43 -7.62 -4.95
N LYS A 11 3.05 -7.83 -3.79
CA LYS A 11 2.79 -8.97 -2.90
C LYS A 11 2.35 -8.43 -1.54
N LEU A 12 1.14 -8.76 -1.11
CA LEU A 12 0.58 -8.32 0.15
C LEU A 12 0.80 -9.37 1.24
N ASP A 13 1.01 -8.93 2.46
CA ASP A 13 0.96 -9.79 3.64
C ASP A 13 -0.48 -9.92 4.19
N SER A 14 -0.60 -10.55 5.36
CA SER A 14 -1.87 -10.72 6.07
C SER A 14 -2.53 -9.39 6.45
N ALA A 15 -1.74 -8.34 6.70
CA ALA A 15 -2.21 -6.99 7.00
C ALA A 15 -2.52 -6.17 5.73
N LYS A 16 -2.51 -6.79 4.54
CA LYS A 16 -2.73 -6.14 3.24
C LYS A 16 -1.72 -5.02 2.94
N VAL A 17 -0.51 -5.11 3.51
CA VAL A 17 0.63 -4.25 3.21
C VAL A 17 1.51 -4.93 2.19
N CYS A 18 1.90 -4.17 1.16
CA CYS A 18 2.78 -4.63 0.11
C CYS A 18 4.22 -4.73 0.64
N ILE A 19 4.82 -5.91 0.62
CA ILE A 19 6.18 -6.13 1.15
C ILE A 19 7.28 -5.51 0.28
N GLY A 20 6.95 -5.06 -0.93
CA GLY A 20 7.90 -4.40 -1.85
C GLY A 20 7.91 -2.88 -1.73
N CYS A 21 6.74 -2.24 -1.66
CA CYS A 21 6.62 -0.77 -1.58
C CYS A 21 6.12 -0.27 -0.22
N TYR A 22 5.81 -1.18 0.71
CA TYR A 22 5.33 -0.93 2.07
C TYR A 22 4.05 -0.10 2.17
N ARG A 23 3.31 0.06 1.07
CA ARG A 23 1.96 0.66 1.06
C ARG A 23 0.90 -0.39 1.35
N HIS A 24 -0.15 0.02 2.01
CA HIS A 24 -1.37 -0.75 2.24
C HIS A 24 -2.23 -0.71 0.96
N ILE A 25 -3.01 -1.75 0.71
CA ILE A 25 -3.86 -1.85 -0.50
C ILE A 25 -4.77 -0.63 -0.69
N SER A 26 -5.30 -0.04 0.38
CA SER A 26 -6.13 1.17 0.31
C SER A 26 -5.36 2.40 -0.19
N GLU A 27 -4.06 2.50 0.11
CA GLU A 27 -3.20 3.59 -0.37
C GLU A 27 -2.80 3.36 -1.83
N ILE A 28 -2.67 2.09 -2.24
CA ILE A 28 -2.34 1.70 -3.62
C ILE A 28 -3.51 2.03 -4.56
N VAL A 29 -4.75 1.68 -4.19
CA VAL A 29 -5.93 1.87 -5.06
C VAL A 29 -6.32 3.34 -5.21
N ASP A 30 -5.98 4.17 -4.25
CA ASP A 30 -6.35 5.59 -4.19
C ASP A 30 -5.23 6.57 -4.53
N TRP A 31 -4.00 6.10 -4.77
CA TRP A 31 -2.83 6.97 -4.86
C TRP A 31 -3.04 8.24 -5.70
N ASN A 32 -3.59 8.08 -6.91
CA ASN A 32 -3.82 9.19 -7.86
C ASN A 32 -4.97 10.14 -7.47
N ARG A 33 -5.71 9.82 -6.41
CA ARG A 33 -6.86 10.61 -5.90
C ARG A 33 -6.55 11.35 -4.60
N ARG A 34 -5.36 11.15 -4.04
CA ARG A 34 -4.92 11.78 -2.79
C ARG A 34 -4.28 13.13 -3.08
N SER A 35 -4.48 14.08 -2.17
CA SER A 35 -3.78 15.37 -2.16
C SER A 35 -2.28 15.18 -1.88
N GLU A 36 -1.46 16.17 -2.24
CA GLU A 36 -0.01 16.10 -1.98
C GLU A 36 0.32 15.97 -0.48
N ALA A 37 -0.49 16.59 0.40
CA ALA A 37 -0.36 16.45 1.85
C ALA A 37 -0.66 15.01 2.33
N GLU A 38 -1.71 14.37 1.79
CA GLU A 38 -2.02 12.97 2.08
C GLU A 38 -0.93 12.03 1.54
N LEU A 39 -0.41 12.30 0.34
CA LEU A 39 0.70 11.54 -0.24
C LEU A 39 1.97 11.67 0.62
N ALA A 40 2.30 12.86 1.11
CA ALA A 40 3.43 13.08 2.01
C ALA A 40 3.28 12.29 3.32
N ALA A 41 2.08 12.30 3.92
CA ALA A 41 1.78 11.52 5.11
C ALA A 41 1.90 10.01 4.87
N ILE A 42 1.41 9.50 3.73
CA ILE A 42 1.58 8.10 3.34
C ILE A 42 3.07 7.76 3.22
N MET A 43 3.88 8.62 2.61
CA MET A 43 5.32 8.35 2.46
C MET A 43 6.05 8.28 3.79
N GLN A 44 5.65 9.06 4.80
CA GLN A 44 6.17 8.93 6.16
C GLN A 44 5.78 7.57 6.78
N GLN A 45 4.52 7.14 6.60
CA GLN A 45 4.06 5.84 7.08
C GLN A 45 4.72 4.66 6.35
N VAL A 46 5.01 4.81 5.05
CA VAL A 46 5.78 3.84 4.25
C VAL A 46 7.19 3.70 4.78
N ALA A 47 7.87 4.81 5.11
CA ALA A 47 9.20 4.78 5.68
C ALA A 47 9.22 4.07 7.06
N ALA A 48 8.25 4.37 7.92
CA ALA A 48 8.10 3.70 9.21
C ALA A 48 7.85 2.19 9.05
N ARG A 49 6.92 1.79 8.17
CA ARG A 49 6.66 0.38 7.87
C ARG A 49 7.89 -0.31 7.32
N LYS A 50 8.62 0.31 6.40
CA LYS A 50 9.86 -0.27 5.86
C LYS A 50 10.83 -0.67 6.97
N ILE A 51 11.04 0.17 7.98
CA ILE A 51 11.89 -0.14 9.14
C ILE A 51 11.33 -1.34 9.92
N GLN A 52 10.02 -1.39 10.15
CA GLN A 52 9.37 -2.51 10.85
C GLN A 52 9.55 -3.85 10.10
N TYR A 53 9.37 -3.86 8.78
CA TYR A 53 9.50 -5.09 7.98
C TYR A 53 10.96 -5.52 7.80
N GLN A 54 11.93 -4.59 7.83
CA GLN A 54 13.35 -4.92 7.81
C GLN A 54 13.79 -5.73 9.04
N GLN A 55 13.06 -5.61 10.15
CA GLN A 55 13.31 -6.40 11.36
C GLN A 55 12.63 -7.78 11.34
N GLN A 56 11.80 -8.06 10.33
CA GLN A 56 11.12 -9.34 10.19
C GLN A 56 11.89 -10.29 9.26
N ASP A 57 11.78 -11.59 9.50
CA ASP A 57 12.20 -12.59 8.54
C ASP A 57 11.16 -12.69 7.40
N LEU A 58 11.41 -11.93 6.33
CA LEU A 58 10.54 -11.89 5.16
C LEU A 58 10.46 -13.22 4.41
N THR A 59 11.38 -14.17 4.68
CA THR A 59 11.34 -15.50 4.05
C THR A 59 10.24 -16.39 4.62
N GLN A 60 9.79 -16.09 5.84
CA GLN A 60 8.71 -16.81 6.52
C GLN A 60 7.36 -16.09 6.42
N LEU A 61 7.33 -14.90 5.82
CA LEU A 61 6.10 -14.11 5.72
C LEU A 61 5.19 -14.68 4.63
N ALA A 62 4.01 -15.14 5.05
CA ALA A 62 2.96 -15.53 4.11
C ALA A 62 2.49 -14.31 3.30
N THR A 63 2.77 -14.33 2.00
CA THR A 63 2.36 -13.26 1.09
C THR A 63 1.58 -13.80 -0.09
N SER A 64 0.64 -13.00 -0.60
CA SER A 64 -0.15 -13.30 -1.79
C SER A 64 -0.04 -12.18 -2.81
N ALA A 65 -0.07 -12.54 -4.09
CA ALA A 65 -0.24 -11.54 -5.13
C ALA A 65 -1.60 -10.86 -4.96
N ILE A 66 -1.66 -9.56 -5.20
CA ILE A 66 -2.95 -8.84 -5.22
C ILE A 66 -3.80 -9.37 -6.38
N THR A 67 -5.00 -9.86 -6.06
CA THR A 67 -5.96 -10.26 -7.08
C THR A 67 -6.77 -9.06 -7.57
N HIS A 68 -7.32 -9.15 -8.79
CA HIS A 68 -8.21 -8.11 -9.32
C HIS A 68 -9.41 -7.87 -8.39
N ALA A 69 -9.98 -8.95 -7.82
CA ALA A 69 -11.09 -8.87 -6.87
C ALA A 69 -10.70 -8.10 -5.60
N GLU A 70 -9.54 -8.38 -4.99
CA GLU A 70 -9.08 -7.64 -3.81
C GLU A 70 -8.85 -6.16 -4.10
N TRP A 71 -8.28 -5.84 -5.26
CA TRP A 71 -8.09 -4.46 -5.68
C TRP A 71 -9.44 -3.74 -5.87
N GLN A 72 -10.41 -4.38 -6.52
CA GLN A 72 -11.76 -3.84 -6.69
C GLN A 72 -12.45 -3.61 -5.35
N THR A 73 -12.35 -4.55 -4.41
CA THR A 73 -12.91 -4.43 -3.06
C THR A 73 -12.30 -3.25 -2.31
N ALA A 74 -10.97 -3.14 -2.32
CA ALA A 74 -10.28 -2.01 -1.67
C ALA A 74 -10.68 -0.67 -2.29
N LYS A 75 -10.81 -0.61 -3.63
CA LYS A 75 -11.25 0.59 -4.34
C LYS A 75 -12.71 0.96 -4.08
N GLN A 76 -13.58 -0.01 -3.86
CA GLN A 76 -14.98 0.26 -3.49
C GLN A 76 -15.06 0.81 -2.07
N ALA A 77 -14.30 0.23 -1.14
CA ALA A 77 -14.20 0.70 0.25
C ALA A 77 -13.61 2.11 0.36
N SER A 78 -12.77 2.49 -0.60
CA SER A 78 -12.11 3.80 -0.62
C SER A 78 -12.91 4.92 -1.28
N LYS A 79 -14.09 4.62 -1.84
CA LYS A 79 -15.00 5.64 -2.37
C LYS A 79 -15.43 6.57 -1.22
N ARG A 80 -14.68 7.65 -0.99
CA ARG A 80 -15.22 8.88 -0.39
C ARG A 80 -16.46 9.26 -1.18
N SER A 81 -17.57 9.54 -0.49
CA SER A 81 -18.74 10.17 -1.10
C SER A 81 -18.28 11.35 -1.96
N PRO A 82 -18.85 11.56 -3.15
CA PRO A 82 -18.69 12.84 -3.82
C PRO A 82 -19.35 13.90 -2.92
N ASP A 83 -18.60 14.92 -2.53
CA ASP A 83 -19.20 16.23 -2.25
C ASP A 83 -19.87 16.75 -3.53
#